data_AF-A0AA38U6U9-F1
#
_entry.id   AF-A0AA38U6U9-F1
#
_cell.length_a   1.000
_cell.length_b   1.000
_cell.length_c   1.000
_cell.angle_alpha   90.00
_cell.angle_beta   90.00
_cell.angle_gamma   90.00
#
_symmetry.space_group_name_H-M   'P 1'
#
loop_
_entity.id
_entity.type
_entity.pdbx_description
1 polymer ?
#
loop_
_entity_poly.entity_id
_entity_poly.type
_entity_poly.pdbx_seq_one_letter_code
_entity_poly.pdbx_strand_id
1 'polypeptide(L)'
;MSSSSSAPNSRTRLSDDLICFCGDRMQVRTSWTNCNPGRRFVSCPNYGSERRCRKFKFLDVELPNEYYKDLMFQNHMQLRKVERDNQLEHGEGLYIEKMKLMDELKVSKAKLHAYDRLIMVLILVVVCLCTVIVLLAL
;
A
#
# COMPACT_ATOMS: atom_id res chain seq x y z
N MET A 1 -23.06 60.14 17.06
CA MET A 1 -22.35 59.02 17.71
C MET A 1 -23.37 57.90 17.80
N SER A 2 -23.26 56.74 17.15
CA SER A 2 -22.09 55.94 16.79
C SER A 2 -22.40 55.11 15.54
N SER A 3 -21.49 55.09 14.56
CA SER A 3 -21.57 54.17 13.42
C SER A 3 -20.91 52.86 13.84
N SER A 4 -21.71 51.82 14.09
CA SER A 4 -21.23 50.48 14.40
C SER A 4 -20.74 49.80 13.11
N SER A 5 -19.45 49.91 12.84
CA SER A 5 -18.78 49.17 11.78
C SER A 5 -18.55 47.72 12.23
N SER A 6 -19.43 46.81 11.84
CA SER A 6 -19.26 45.38 12.06
C SER A 6 -18.10 44.85 11.19
N ALA A 7 -16.93 44.63 11.79
CA ALA A 7 -15.81 43.99 11.12
C ALA A 7 -16.18 42.54 10.74
N PRO A 8 -15.99 42.12 9.48
CA PRO A 8 -16.28 40.74 9.08
C PRO A 8 -15.30 39.78 9.76
N ASN A 9 -15.84 38.75 10.39
CA ASN A 9 -15.10 37.75 11.16
C ASN A 9 -14.14 36.96 10.25
N SER A 10 -12.84 37.28 10.24
CA SER A 10 -11.85 36.65 9.33
C SER A 10 -11.76 35.12 9.44
N ARG A 11 -12.24 34.51 10.54
CA ARG A 11 -12.20 33.04 10.73
C ARG A 11 -13.14 32.28 9.81
N THR A 12 -14.29 32.84 9.42
CA THR A 12 -15.25 32.16 8.52
C THR A 12 -14.79 32.14 7.06
N ARG A 13 -14.01 33.14 6.62
CA ARG A 13 -13.51 33.18 5.23
C ARG A 13 -12.43 32.14 4.94
N LEU A 14 -11.58 31.81 5.92
CA LEU A 14 -10.55 30.79 5.78
C LEU A 14 -11.13 29.36 5.69
N SER A 15 -12.26 29.11 6.36
CA SER A 15 -12.97 27.83 6.27
C SER A 15 -13.72 27.65 4.94
N ASP A 16 -14.34 28.71 4.42
CA ASP A 16 -15.08 28.68 3.15
C ASP A 16 -14.15 28.54 1.93
N ASP A 17 -12.91 29.03 2.03
CA ASP A 17 -11.86 28.84 1.03
C ASP A 17 -11.45 27.36 0.86
N LEU A 18 -11.75 26.52 1.86
CA LEU A 18 -11.44 25.08 1.87
C LEU A 18 -12.66 24.21 1.55
N ILE A 19 -13.82 24.78 1.20
CA ILE A 19 -14.98 24.02 0.71
C ILE A 19 -15.10 24.18 -0.80
N CYS A 20 -15.24 23.07 -1.52
CA CYS A 20 -15.41 23.05 -2.97
C CYS A 20 -16.87 23.29 -3.39
N PHE A 21 -17.12 23.49 -4.69
CA PHE A 21 -18.50 23.69 -5.18
C PHE A 21 -19.41 22.45 -5.07
N CYS A 22 -18.84 21.29 -4.73
CA CYS A 22 -19.62 20.10 -4.41
C CYS A 22 -20.14 20.10 -2.96
N GLY A 23 -19.73 21.07 -2.12
CA GLY A 23 -20.00 21.09 -0.69
C GLY A 23 -18.97 20.33 0.16
N ASP A 24 -18.02 19.64 -0.47
CA ASP A 24 -16.99 18.85 0.22
C ASP A 24 -15.77 19.69 0.61
N ARG A 25 -15.09 19.26 1.69
CA ARG A 25 -13.80 19.84 2.09
C ARG A 25 -12.71 19.50 1.08
N MET A 26 -12.01 20.52 0.60
CA MET A 26 -10.88 20.41 -0.33
C MET A 26 -9.70 19.69 0.32
N GLN A 27 -8.98 18.92 -0.49
CA GLN A 27 -7.81 18.16 -0.08
C GLN A 27 -6.52 18.86 -0.48
N VAL A 28 -5.54 18.87 0.43
CA VAL A 28 -4.17 19.28 0.12
C VAL A 28 -3.50 18.18 -0.71
N ARG A 29 -2.87 18.58 -1.81
CA ARG A 29 -2.11 17.73 -2.71
C ARG A 29 -0.80 18.43 -3.08
N THR A 30 0.18 17.67 -3.52
CA THR A 30 1.46 18.17 -4.01
C THR A 30 1.54 17.92 -5.51
N SER A 31 1.87 18.95 -6.29
CA SER A 31 2.16 18.77 -7.71
C SER A 31 3.59 18.26 -7.88
N TRP A 32 3.76 17.29 -8.76
CA TRP A 32 5.06 16.80 -9.23
C TRP A 32 5.20 16.97 -10.74
N THR A 33 4.47 17.92 -11.32
CA THR A 33 4.65 18.32 -12.72
C THR A 33 5.93 19.13 -12.87
N ASN A 34 6.51 19.11 -14.07
CA ASN A 34 7.73 19.88 -14.35
C ASN A 34 7.55 21.39 -14.07
N CYS A 35 6.36 21.94 -14.37
CA CYS A 35 6.08 23.36 -14.16
C CYS A 35 5.86 23.74 -12.68
N ASN A 36 5.43 22.80 -11.84
CA ASN A 36 5.08 23.06 -10.43
C ASN A 36 5.58 21.95 -9.49
N PRO A 37 6.88 21.62 -9.48
CA PRO A 37 7.40 20.51 -8.69
C PRO A 37 7.40 20.86 -7.20
N GLY A 38 6.92 19.94 -6.37
CA GLY A 38 6.85 20.10 -4.92
C GLY A 38 5.81 21.10 -4.43
N ARG A 39 5.09 21.80 -5.31
CA ARG A 39 4.17 22.88 -4.93
C ARG A 39 2.85 22.33 -4.42
N ARG A 40 2.45 22.70 -3.19
CA ARG A 40 1.16 22.26 -2.64
C ARG A 40 0.00 23.10 -3.14
N PHE A 41 -1.13 22.44 -3.31
CA PHE A 41 -2.40 23.04 -3.71
C PHE A 41 -3.56 22.35 -3.00
N VAL A 42 -4.69 23.06 -2.90
CA VAL A 42 -5.97 22.48 -2.51
C VAL A 42 -6.83 22.26 -3.73
N SER A 43 -7.53 21.13 -3.78
CA SER A 43 -8.46 20.80 -4.86
C SER A 43 -9.67 20.03 -4.33
N CYS A 44 -10.74 19.97 -5.14
CA CYS A 44 -11.89 19.11 -4.88
C CYS A 44 -11.44 17.65 -4.61
N PRO A 45 -12.01 16.93 -3.61
CA PRO A 45 -11.69 15.51 -3.40
C PRO A 45 -11.92 14.65 -4.64
N ASN A 46 -12.95 15.00 -5.41
CA ASN A 46 -13.33 14.32 -6.65
C ASN A 46 -12.43 14.70 -7.84
N TYR A 47 -11.36 15.47 -7.64
CA TYR A 47 -10.42 15.87 -8.69
C TYR A 47 -9.89 14.65 -9.47
N GLY A 48 -10.18 14.62 -10.78
CA GLY A 48 -9.83 13.53 -11.69
C GLY A 48 -11.01 12.64 -12.10
N SER A 49 -12.16 12.77 -11.43
CA SER A 49 -13.41 12.09 -11.80
C SER A 49 -14.33 12.97 -12.65
N GLU A 50 -15.37 12.38 -13.24
CA GLU A 50 -16.41 13.11 -13.99
C GLU A 50 -17.21 14.10 -13.11
N ARG A 51 -17.36 13.80 -11.81
CA ARG A 51 -18.11 14.63 -10.85
C ARG A 51 -17.27 15.76 -10.23
N ARG A 52 -16.07 16.00 -10.74
CA ARG A 52 -15.16 17.02 -10.17
C ARG A 52 -15.69 18.44 -10.43
N CYS A 53 -15.72 19.27 -9.39
CA CYS A 53 -15.72 20.72 -9.61
C CYS A 53 -14.28 21.23 -9.82
N ARG A 54 -14.14 22.42 -10.40
CA ARG A 54 -12.84 23.00 -10.79
C ARG A 54 -12.23 23.94 -9.74
N LYS A 55 -12.76 23.99 -8.50
CA LYS A 55 -12.19 24.84 -7.45
C LYS A 55 -10.78 24.34 -7.09
N PHE A 56 -9.81 25.25 -7.14
CA PHE A 56 -8.39 24.98 -6.98
C PHE A 56 -7.69 26.23 -6.42
N LYS A 57 -6.66 26.04 -5.59
CA LYS A 57 -5.80 27.14 -5.10
C LYS A 57 -4.42 26.60 -4.72
N PHE A 58 -3.35 27.27 -5.16
CA PHE A 58 -2.01 26.98 -4.65
C PHE A 58 -1.86 27.47 -3.20
N LEU A 59 -1.24 26.66 -2.36
CA LEU A 59 -0.92 27.00 -0.97
C LEU A 59 0.48 27.59 -0.84
N ASP A 60 1.42 27.06 -1.63
CA ASP A 60 2.80 27.51 -1.62
C ASP A 60 3.06 28.50 -2.75
N VAL A 61 4.02 29.40 -2.52
CA VAL A 61 4.58 30.26 -3.56
C VAL A 61 5.29 29.41 -4.62
N GLU A 62 5.42 29.96 -5.82
CA GLU A 62 6.19 29.31 -6.87
C GLU A 62 7.68 29.32 -6.55
N LEU A 63 8.40 28.31 -7.04
CA LEU A 63 9.85 28.29 -6.92
C LEU A 63 10.47 29.48 -7.65
N PRO A 64 11.59 30.06 -7.15
CA PRO A 64 12.07 31.36 -7.60
C PRO A 64 12.47 31.44 -9.07
N ASN A 65 12.88 30.32 -9.67
CA ASN A 65 13.34 30.25 -11.06
C ASN A 65 13.26 28.81 -11.58
N GLU A 66 13.47 28.65 -12.89
CA GLU A 66 13.45 27.35 -13.57
C GLU A 66 14.53 26.39 -13.05
N TYR A 67 15.71 26.88 -12.66
CA TYR A 67 16.76 26.04 -12.10
C TYR A 67 16.28 25.26 -10.86
N TYR A 68 15.59 25.91 -9.92
CA TYR A 68 15.04 25.22 -8.75
C TYR A 68 13.89 24.28 -9.10
N LYS A 69 13.09 24.61 -10.12
CA LYS A 69 12.02 23.72 -10.59
C LYS A 69 12.62 22.44 -11.19
N ASP A 70 13.54 22.57 -12.12
CA ASP A 70 14.22 21.45 -12.76
C ASP A 70 14.93 20.56 -11.73
N LEU A 71 15.66 21.17 -10.79
CA LEU A 71 16.34 20.44 -9.72
C LEU A 71 15.36 19.64 -8.85
N MET A 72 14.25 20.26 -8.42
CA MET A 72 13.23 19.59 -7.60
C MET A 72 12.55 18.45 -8.38
N PHE A 73 12.22 18.68 -9.65
CA PHE A 73 11.59 17.69 -10.51
C PHE A 73 12.52 16.49 -10.74
N GLN A 74 13.79 16.74 -11.08
CA GLN A 74 14.80 15.70 -11.29
C GLN A 74 15.04 14.88 -10.02
N ASN A 75 15.19 15.53 -8.86
CA ASN A 75 15.36 14.86 -7.57
C ASN A 75 14.15 13.94 -7.27
N HIS A 76 12.93 14.43 -7.46
CA HIS A 76 11.73 13.60 -7.29
C HIS A 76 11.74 12.39 -8.23
N MET A 77 12.16 12.58 -9.49
CA MET A 77 12.21 11.48 -10.44
C MET A 77 13.25 10.42 -10.09
N GLN A 78 14.41 10.83 -9.58
CA GLN A 78 15.43 9.93 -9.07
C GLN A 78 14.93 9.13 -7.86
N LEU A 79 14.29 9.80 -6.89
CA LEU A 79 13.72 9.12 -5.72
C LEU A 79 12.67 8.09 -6.13
N ARG A 80 11.77 8.44 -7.06
CA ARG A 80 10.78 7.50 -7.59
C ARG A 80 11.38 6.32 -8.35
N LYS A 81 12.54 6.51 -8.98
CA LYS A 81 13.27 5.42 -9.63
C LYS A 81 13.84 4.48 -8.57
N VAL A 82 14.57 5.02 -7.59
CA VAL A 82 15.13 4.25 -6.48
C VAL A 82 14.05 3.48 -5.71
N GLU A 83 12.92 4.10 -5.41
CA GLU A 83 11.79 3.44 -4.74
C GLU A 83 11.24 2.26 -5.55
N ARG A 84 11.14 2.42 -6.87
CA ARG A 84 10.67 1.36 -7.77
C ARG A 84 11.69 0.21 -7.85
N ASP A 85 12.97 0.54 -7.98
CA ASP A 85 14.05 -0.44 -8.06
C ASP A 85 14.11 -1.24 -6.74
N ASN A 86 14.04 -0.56 -5.58
CA ASN A 86 13.94 -1.21 -4.27
C ASN A 86 12.71 -2.12 -4.14
N GLN A 87 11.55 -1.69 -4.66
CA GLN A 87 10.33 -2.51 -4.63
C GLN A 87 10.48 -3.78 -5.47
N LEU A 88 11.16 -3.70 -6.62
CA LEU A 88 11.46 -4.85 -7.47
C LEU A 88 12.44 -5.80 -6.76
N GLU A 89 13.56 -5.29 -6.25
CA GLU A 89 14.55 -6.08 -5.51
C GLU A 89 13.92 -6.75 -4.27
N HIS A 90 13.08 -6.04 -3.52
CA HIS A 90 12.35 -6.61 -2.39
C HIS A 90 11.38 -7.71 -2.83
N GLY A 91 10.66 -7.50 -3.94
CA GLY A 91 9.78 -8.51 -4.53
C GLY A 91 10.53 -9.76 -4.98
N GLU A 92 11.71 -9.60 -5.57
CA GLU A 92 12.59 -10.71 -5.94
C GLU A 92 13.08 -11.48 -4.70
N GLY A 93 13.47 -10.77 -3.64
CA GLY A 93 13.85 -11.37 -2.37
C GLY A 93 12.73 -12.23 -1.77
N LEU A 94 11.51 -11.69 -1.72
CA LEU A 94 10.32 -12.41 -1.25
C LEU A 94 10.01 -13.65 -2.11
N TYR A 95 10.22 -13.55 -3.43
CA TYR A 95 10.01 -14.68 -4.34
C TYR A 95 11.01 -15.81 -4.09
N ILE A 96 12.29 -15.49 -3.89
CA ILE A 96 13.33 -16.47 -3.56
C ILE A 96 13.05 -17.15 -2.21
N GLU A 97 12.68 -16.37 -1.19
CA GLU A 97 12.32 -16.91 0.12
C GLU A 97 11.11 -17.84 0.04
N LYS A 98 10.06 -17.45 -0.69
CA LYS A 98 8.90 -18.30 -0.97
C LYS A 98 9.31 -19.60 -1.66
N MET A 99 10.24 -19.57 -2.61
CA MET A 99 10.72 -20.78 -3.27
C MET A 99 11.40 -21.75 -2.28
N LYS A 100 12.22 -21.23 -1.37
CA LYS A 100 12.87 -22.04 -0.32
C LYS A 100 11.85 -22.69 0.61
N LEU A 101 10.90 -21.90 1.13
CA LEU A 101 9.82 -22.41 1.98
C LEU A 101 8.95 -23.44 1.27
N MET A 102 8.68 -23.25 -0.03
CA MET A 102 7.93 -24.22 -0.83
C MET A 102 8.69 -25.55 -0.95
N ASP A 103 10.01 -25.50 -1.11
CA ASP A 103 10.84 -26.70 -1.17
C ASP A 103 10.87 -27.43 0.18
N GLU A 104 11.07 -26.71 1.28
CA GLU A 104 10.99 -27.26 2.63
C GLU A 104 9.63 -27.90 2.92
N LEU A 105 8.55 -27.24 2.50
CA LEU A 105 7.19 -27.78 2.61
C LEU A 105 7.04 -29.07 1.82
N LYS A 106 7.56 -29.14 0.59
CA LYS A 106 7.51 -30.37 -0.24
C LYS A 106 8.24 -31.52 0.44
N VAL A 107 9.44 -31.26 0.98
CA VAL A 107 10.23 -32.27 1.69
C VAL A 107 9.49 -32.73 2.95
N SER A 108 8.98 -31.80 3.75
CA SER A 108 8.20 -32.11 4.96
C SER A 108 6.96 -32.95 4.64
N LYS A 109 6.22 -32.58 3.59
CA LYS A 109 5.05 -33.33 3.11
C LYS A 109 5.42 -34.75 2.66
N ALA A 110 6.52 -34.93 1.94
CA ALA A 110 6.99 -36.25 1.53
C ALA A 110 7.35 -37.15 2.73
N LYS A 111 7.99 -36.58 3.76
CA LYS A 111 8.28 -37.29 5.01
C LYS A 111 6.99 -37.71 5.72
N LEU A 112 6.00 -36.83 5.80
CA LEU A 112 4.70 -37.14 6.41
C LEU A 112 4.03 -38.32 5.69
N HIS A 113 3.99 -38.29 4.35
CA HIS A 113 3.46 -39.41 3.57
C HIS A 113 4.23 -40.72 3.80
N ALA A 114 5.55 -40.66 4.03
CA ALA A 114 6.35 -41.83 4.39
C ALA A 114 5.98 -42.37 5.78
N TYR A 115 5.81 -41.48 6.78
CA TYR A 115 5.37 -41.87 8.12
C TYR A 115 3.96 -42.48 8.09
N ASP A 116 3.02 -41.90 7.36
CA ASP A 116 1.67 -42.45 7.19
C ASP A 116 1.74 -43.87 6.63
N ARG A 117 2.56 -44.10 5.60
CA ARG A 117 2.77 -45.42 5.00
C ARG A 117 3.36 -46.42 5.99
N LEU A 118 4.35 -46.00 6.78
CA LEU A 118 4.98 -46.85 7.80
C LEU A 118 3.99 -47.22 8.90
N ILE A 119 3.21 -46.26 9.41
CA ILE A 119 2.20 -46.49 10.44
C ILE A 119 1.15 -47.49 9.94
N MET A 120 0.67 -47.34 8.71
CA MET A 120 -0.31 -48.27 8.13
C MET A 120 0.23 -49.71 8.03
N VAL A 121 1.50 -49.88 7.65
CA VAL A 121 2.14 -51.21 7.63
C VAL A 121 2.28 -51.79 9.04
N LEU A 122 2.71 -50.97 10.02
CA LEU A 122 2.83 -51.41 11.42
C LEU A 122 1.48 -51.86 11.99
N ILE A 123 0.40 -51.10 11.74
CA ILE A 123 -0.96 -51.48 12.15
C ILE A 123 -1.36 -52.82 11.53
N LEU A 124 -1.11 -53.00 10.23
CA LEU A 124 -1.44 -54.24 9.53
C LEU A 124 -0.68 -55.44 10.12
N VAL A 125 0.61 -55.30 10.42
CA VAL A 125 1.41 -56.34 11.08
C VAL A 125 0.83 -56.69 12.45
N VAL A 126 0.49 -55.69 13.28
CA VAL A 126 -0.10 -55.91 14.60
C VAL A 126 -1.42 -56.67 14.49
N VAL A 127 -2.31 -56.26 13.58
CA VAL A 127 -3.59 -56.95 13.33
C VAL A 127 -3.36 -58.41 12.92
N CYS A 128 -2.45 -58.67 11.98
CA CYS A 128 -2.10 -60.02 11.56
C CYS A 128 -1.59 -60.88 12.73
N LEU A 129 -0.66 -60.35 13.54
CA LEU A 129 -0.15 -61.05 14.73
C LEU A 129 -1.27 -61.38 15.72
N CYS A 130 -2.17 -60.43 16.01
CA CYS A 130 -3.33 -60.65 16.88
C CYS A 130 -4.24 -61.77 16.33
N THR A 131 -4.52 -61.79 15.03
CA THR A 131 -5.36 -62.84 14.44
C THR A 131 -4.74 -64.24 14.54
N VAL A 132 -3.42 -64.36 14.33
CA VAL A 132 -2.71 -65.64 14.49
C VAL A 132 -2.75 -66.12 15.94
N ILE A 133 -2.52 -65.23 16.90
CA ILE A 133 -2.58 -65.57 18.33
C ILE A 133 -3.96 -66.09 18.71
N VAL A 134 -5.03 -65.43 18.25
CA VAL A 134 -6.41 -65.85 18.53
C VAL A 134 -6.70 -67.23 17.92
N LEU A 135 -6.25 -67.48 16.68
CA LEU A 135 -6.45 -68.78 16.02
C LEU A 135 -5.70 -69.93 16.70
N LEU A 136 -4.51 -69.67 17.26
CA LEU A 136 -3.74 -70.68 18.01
C LEU A 136 -4.34 -70.99 19.39
N ALA A 137 -5.22 -70.13 19.90
CA ALA A 137 -5.88 -70.29 21.20
C ALA A 137 -7.27 -70.97 21.11
N LEU A 138 -7.76 -71.26 19.91
CA LEU A 138 -9.01 -71.97 19.61
C LEU A 138 -8.75 -73.43 19.27
#